data_AF-A0A448SB40-F1
#
_entry.id   AF-A0A448SB40-F1
#
_cell.length_a   1.000
_cell.length_b   1.000
_cell.length_c   1.000
_cell.angle_alpha   90.00
_cell.angle_beta   90.00
_cell.angle_gamma   90.00
#
_symmetry.space_group_name_H-M   'P 1'
#
loop_
_entity.id
_entity.type
_entity.pdbx_description
1 polymer ?
#
loop_
_entity_poly.entity_id
_entity_poly.type
_entity_poly.pdbx_seq_one_letter_code
_entity_poly.pdbx_strand_id
1 'polypeptide(L)'
;MGKVEFDFSQIPDLPAFYRDFADKFALGDGFGANLDALWDVVTGEIGLPVEIEFTNLDNRRKRRFGAIILLFEEAEEELEGSLYFNIREADAAAAHHRG
;
A
#
# COMPACT_ATOMS: atom_id res chain seq x y z
N MET A 1 0.73 12.76 11.71
CA MET A 1 0.57 11.48 11.00
C MET A 1 0.20 11.79 9.58
N GLY A 2 1.06 11.42 8.62
CA GLY A 2 0.78 11.61 7.19
C GLY A 2 -0.12 10.48 6.68
N LYS A 3 -0.88 10.73 5.60
CA LYS A 3 -1.66 9.70 4.91
C LYS A 3 -1.17 9.58 3.47
N VAL A 4 -0.92 8.36 3.03
CA VAL A 4 -0.49 8.04 1.66
C VAL A 4 -1.46 7.01 1.08
N GLU A 5 -2.09 7.37 -0.04
CA GLU A 5 -3.06 6.51 -0.72
C GLU A 5 -2.43 5.89 -1.97
N PHE A 6 -2.67 4.60 -2.21
CA PHE A 6 -2.34 3.88 -3.43
C PHE A 6 -3.62 3.48 -4.16
N ASP A 7 -3.91 4.14 -5.28
CA ASP A 7 -5.05 3.85 -6.13
C ASP A 7 -4.71 2.75 -7.15
N PHE A 8 -5.20 1.53 -6.91
CA PHE A 8 -4.96 0.39 -7.80
C PHE A 8 -5.72 0.44 -9.12
N SER A 9 -6.53 1.48 -9.36
CA SER A 9 -7.01 1.83 -10.71
C SER A 9 -5.86 2.29 -11.61
N GLN A 10 -4.82 2.92 -11.03
CA GLN A 10 -3.64 3.44 -11.74
C GLN A 10 -2.39 2.53 -11.62
N ILE A 11 -2.47 1.48 -10.80
CA ILE A 11 -1.36 0.54 -10.55
C ILE A 11 -1.69 -0.81 -11.22
N PRO A 12 -1.29 -1.03 -12.49
CA PRO A 12 -1.63 -2.26 -13.22
C PRO A 12 -0.82 -3.50 -12.79
N ASP A 13 0.39 -3.30 -12.26
CA ASP A 13 1.35 -4.35 -11.95
C ASP A 13 2.34 -3.96 -10.83
N LEU A 14 3.19 -4.91 -10.43
CA LEU A 14 4.19 -4.73 -9.37
C LEU A 14 5.22 -3.64 -9.69
N PRO A 15 5.83 -3.57 -10.90
CA PRO A 15 6.72 -2.45 -11.24
C PRO A 15 6.06 -1.08 -11.12
N ALA A 16 4.78 -0.95 -11.50
CA ALA A 16 4.06 0.30 -11.32
C ALA A 16 3.86 0.65 -9.84
N PHE A 17 3.62 -0.35 -8.98
CA PHE A 17 3.51 -0.14 -7.53
C PHE A 17 4.82 0.41 -6.95
N TYR A 18 5.96 -0.23 -7.24
CA TYR A 18 7.25 0.20 -6.68
C TYR A 18 7.64 1.62 -7.13
N ARG A 19 7.33 1.99 -8.37
CA ARG A 19 7.55 3.36 -8.86
C ARG A 19 6.67 4.36 -8.12
N ASP A 20 5.36 4.09 -8.02
CA ASP A 20 4.43 4.98 -7.31
C ASP A 20 4.79 5.12 -5.83
N PHE A 21 5.26 4.03 -5.19
CA PHE A 21 5.76 4.05 -3.82
C PHE A 21 7.01 4.91 -3.68
N ALA A 22 8.00 4.71 -4.55
CA ALA A 22 9.23 5.50 -4.55
C ALA A 22 8.94 6.99 -4.75
N ASP A 23 8.06 7.33 -5.70
CA ASP A 23 7.67 8.70 -5.98
C ASP A 23 6.99 9.36 -4.76
N LYS A 24 6.04 8.66 -4.12
CA LYS A 24 5.28 9.18 -2.96
C LYS A 24 6.11 9.38 -1.71
N PHE A 25 7.13 8.54 -1.50
CA PHE A 25 8.04 8.63 -0.37
C PHE A 25 9.38 9.31 -0.72
N ALA A 26 9.50 9.86 -1.94
CA ALA A 26 10.70 10.54 -2.45
C ALA A 26 11.99 9.69 -2.31
N LEU A 27 11.89 8.40 -2.60
CA LEU A 27 13.01 7.46 -2.54
C LEU A 27 13.95 7.67 -3.74
N GLY A 28 15.25 7.55 -3.51
CA GLY A 28 16.25 7.66 -4.56
C GLY A 28 16.35 6.42 -5.45
N ASP A 29 17.18 6.50 -6.49
CA ASP A 29 17.41 5.44 -7.49
C ASP A 29 17.89 4.09 -6.90
N GLY A 30 18.29 4.06 -5.63
CA GLY A 30 18.78 2.89 -4.90
C GLY A 30 17.69 2.00 -4.28
N PHE A 31 16.40 2.33 -4.40
CA PHE A 31 15.29 1.61 -3.72
C PHE A 31 15.20 0.10 -4.03
N GLY A 32 15.80 -0.41 -5.11
CA GLY A 32 15.86 -1.85 -5.40
C GLY A 32 14.56 -2.49 -5.93
N ALA A 33 13.39 -1.90 -5.65
CA ALA A 33 12.07 -2.27 -6.22
C ALA A 33 11.72 -3.77 -6.12
N ASN A 34 11.88 -4.34 -4.94
CA ASN A 34 11.52 -5.72 -4.59
C ASN A 34 10.94 -5.77 -3.16
N LEU A 35 10.53 -6.96 -2.68
CA LEU A 35 9.90 -7.10 -1.35
C LEU A 35 10.88 -6.81 -0.20
N ASP A 36 12.10 -7.31 -0.27
CA ASP A 36 13.11 -7.11 0.79
C ASP A 36 13.43 -5.63 0.96
N ALA A 37 13.63 -4.92 -0.15
CA ALA A 37 13.91 -3.48 -0.10
C ALA A 37 12.68 -2.65 0.30
N LEU A 38 11.46 -3.10 -0.05
CA LEU A 38 10.24 -2.47 0.44
C LEU A 38 10.11 -2.62 1.96
N TRP A 39 10.43 -3.79 2.51
CA TRP A 39 10.44 -4.03 3.94
C TRP A 39 11.41 -3.11 4.68
N ASP A 40 12.68 -3.05 4.22
CA ASP A 40 13.72 -2.21 4.82
C ASP A 40 13.27 -0.74 4.87
N VAL A 41 12.71 -0.24 3.77
CA VAL A 41 12.25 1.15 3.67
C VAL A 41 11.04 1.41 4.56
N VAL A 42 10.03 0.54 4.55
CA VAL A 42 8.79 0.72 5.33
C VAL A 42 9.07 0.69 6.83
N THR A 43 9.99 -0.15 7.28
CA THR A 43 10.30 -0.34 8.70
C THR A 43 11.39 0.58 9.23
N GLY A 44 12.22 1.16 8.37
CA GLY A 44 13.41 1.91 8.81
C GLY A 44 13.63 3.28 8.17
N GLU A 45 13.07 3.58 7.00
CA GLU A 45 13.46 4.77 6.23
C GLU A 45 12.34 5.78 6.01
N ILE A 46 11.09 5.33 5.82
CA ILE A 46 9.97 6.26 5.59
C ILE A 46 9.65 7.09 6.83
N GLY A 47 9.09 8.28 6.60
CA GLY A 47 8.65 9.15 7.68
C GLY A 47 7.45 8.57 8.45
N LEU A 48 7.67 8.19 9.70
CA LEU A 48 6.64 7.75 10.66
C LEU A 48 6.21 8.90 11.59
N PRO A 49 4.96 8.90 12.14
CA PRO A 49 3.92 7.92 11.88
C PRO A 49 3.15 8.18 10.57
N VAL A 50 2.71 7.10 9.93
CA VAL A 50 2.04 7.14 8.62
C VAL A 50 0.84 6.19 8.55
N GLU A 51 -0.19 6.61 7.83
CA GLU A 51 -1.29 5.76 7.39
C GLU A 51 -1.13 5.47 5.90
N ILE A 52 -1.10 4.18 5.53
CA ILE A 52 -1.05 3.71 4.15
C ILE A 52 -2.42 3.12 3.80
N GLU A 53 -3.04 3.66 2.76
CA GLU A 53 -4.36 3.23 2.32
C GLU A 53 -4.32 2.69 0.90
N PHE A 54 -4.86 1.48 0.72
CA PHE A 54 -4.96 0.77 -0.53
C PHE A 54 -6.40 0.84 -1.05
N THR A 55 -6.63 1.53 -2.16
CA THR A 55 -7.97 1.75 -2.74
C THR A 55 -8.12 1.05 -4.09
N ASN A 56 -9.37 0.77 -4.50
CA ASN A 56 -9.71 0.14 -5.79
C ASN A 56 -9.04 -1.24 -6.02
N LEU A 57 -8.85 -2.00 -4.94
CA LEU A 57 -8.30 -3.36 -4.95
C LEU A 57 -9.39 -4.42 -5.15
N ASP A 58 -9.68 -4.75 -6.40
CA ASP A 58 -10.53 -5.90 -6.73
C ASP A 58 -9.89 -7.26 -6.37
N ASN A 59 -10.69 -8.33 -6.38
CA ASN A 59 -10.23 -9.68 -6.04
C ASN A 59 -9.06 -10.19 -6.89
N ARG A 60 -8.94 -9.75 -8.15
CA ARG A 60 -7.84 -10.15 -9.04
C ARG A 60 -6.55 -9.42 -8.64
N ARG A 61 -6.65 -8.13 -8.32
CA ARG A 61 -5.55 -7.30 -7.84
C ARG A 61 -5.09 -7.76 -6.46
N LYS A 62 -6.00 -8.05 -5.53
CA LYS A 62 -5.66 -8.60 -4.21
C LYS A 62 -4.78 -9.86 -4.33
N ARG A 63 -5.14 -10.79 -5.22
CA ARG A 63 -4.30 -11.98 -5.50
C ARG A 63 -2.94 -11.64 -6.10
N ARG A 64 -2.87 -10.67 -7.01
CA ARG A 64 -1.62 -10.25 -7.67
C ARG A 64 -0.66 -9.55 -6.71
N PHE A 65 -1.20 -8.73 -5.82
CA PHE A 65 -0.44 -7.90 -4.87
C PHE A 65 -0.40 -8.50 -3.47
N GLY A 66 -0.80 -9.78 -3.30
CA GLY A 66 -0.95 -10.41 -1.98
C GLY A 66 0.31 -10.35 -1.12
N ALA A 67 1.50 -10.51 -1.72
CA ALA A 67 2.76 -10.39 -0.97
C ALA A 67 3.05 -8.95 -0.50
N ILE A 68 2.63 -7.94 -1.25
CA ILE A 68 2.76 -6.53 -0.84
C ILE A 68 1.76 -6.21 0.26
N ILE A 69 0.52 -6.72 0.15
CA ILE A 69 -0.50 -6.57 1.18
C ILE A 69 0.01 -7.17 2.50
N LEU A 70 0.46 -8.43 2.47
CA LEU A 70 0.99 -9.11 3.65
C LEU A 70 2.17 -8.35 4.26
N LEU A 71 3.07 -7.81 3.43
CA LEU A 71 4.21 -7.01 3.90
C LEU A 71 3.76 -5.79 4.73
N PHE A 72 2.72 -5.07 4.29
CA PHE A 72 2.20 -3.92 5.06
C PHE A 72 1.43 -4.33 6.31
N GLU A 73 0.73 -5.48 6.29
CA GLU A 73 0.11 -6.07 7.49
C GLU A 73 1.19 -6.42 8.53
N GLU A 74 2.26 -7.10 8.12
CA GLU A 74 3.39 -7.45 9.00
C GLU A 74 4.14 -6.21 9.50
N ALA A 75 4.30 -5.18 8.66
CA ALA A 75 4.95 -3.94 9.06
C ALA A 75 4.11 -3.12 10.05
N GLU A 76 2.78 -3.15 9.95
CA GLU A 76 1.89 -2.53 10.95
C GLU A 76 2.05 -3.19 12.33
N GLU A 77 2.17 -4.53 12.36
CA GLU A 77 2.44 -5.29 13.58
C GLU A 77 3.82 -4.95 14.17
N GLU A 78 4.89 -4.96 13.36
CA GLU A 78 6.27 -4.68 13.79
C GLU A 78 6.45 -3.25 14.33
N LEU A 79 5.76 -2.27 13.74
CA LEU A 79 5.93 -0.85 14.07
C LEU A 79 5.02 -0.35 15.20
N GLU A 80 4.26 -1.25 15.84
CA GLU A 80 3.46 -1.03 17.05
C GLU A 80 2.65 0.30 17.03
N GLY A 81 1.91 0.55 15.95
CA GLY A 81 1.05 1.73 15.79
C GLY A 81 1.75 2.99 15.26
N SER A 82 3.01 2.89 14.83
CA SER A 82 3.68 3.95 14.07
C SER A 82 3.30 3.90 12.58
N LEU A 83 2.92 2.73 12.07
CA LEU A 83 2.32 2.55 10.75
C LEU A 83 0.89 2.04 10.93
N TYR A 84 -0.04 2.56 10.14
CA TYR A 84 -1.40 2.05 10.03
C TYR A 84 -1.69 1.62 8.60
N PHE A 85 -2.12 0.39 8.38
CA PHE A 85 -2.41 -0.13 7.05
C PHE A 85 -3.90 -0.43 6.87
N ASN A 86 -4.49 0.09 5.80
CA ASN A 86 -5.91 -0.10 5.52
C ASN A 86 -6.15 -0.44 4.04
N ILE A 87 -7.07 -1.36 3.79
CA ILE A 87 -7.60 -1.62 2.45
C ILE A 87 -9.04 -1.12 2.41
N ARG A 88 -9.30 -0.10 1.59
CA ARG A 88 -10.66 0.35 1.30
C ARG A 88 -11.20 -0.38 0.08
N GLU A 89 -12.19 -1.21 0.33
CA GLU A 89 -13.05 -1.69 -0.74
C GLU A 89 -13.91 -0.54 -1.26
N ALA A 90 -14.17 -0.52 -2.57
CA ALA A 90 -15.18 0.38 -3.11
C ALA A 90 -16.50 0.03 -2.43
N ASP A 91 -17.03 0.98 -1.66
CA ASP A 91 -18.18 0.79 -0.78
C ASP A 91 -19.35 0.17 -1.56
N ALA A 92 -19.75 -1.04 -1.18
CA ALA A 92 -20.93 -1.72 -1.74
C ALA A 92 -22.24 -1.00 -1.35
N ALA A 93 -22.17 0.09 -0.60
CA ALA A 93 -23.31 0.86 -0.11
C ALA A 93 -24.08 1.65 -1.18
N ALA A 94 -23.58 1.79 -2.42
CA ALA A 94 -24.32 2.50 -3.49
C ALA A 94 -25.29 1.60 -4.30
N ALA A 95 -25.31 0.28 -4.09
CA ALA A 95 -26.04 -0.65 -4.97
C ALA A 95 -27.35 -1.22 -4.41
N HIS A 96 -27.77 -0.85 -3.20
CA HIS A 96 -28.98 -1.39 -2.56
C HIS A 96 -30.01 -0.31 -2.18
N HIS A 97 -30.40 0.54 -3.14
CA HIS A 97 -31.61 1.35 -2.98
C HIS A 97 -32.33 1.60 -4.32
N ARG A 98 -32.78 0.54 -4.98
CA ARG A 98 -33.92 0.60 -5.91
C ARG A 98 -34.48 -0.78 -6.20
N GLY A 99 -35.66 -1.04 -5.65
CA GLY A 99 -36.47 -2.24 -5.85
C GLY A 99 -37.70 -2.15 -4.98
#